data_AF-A0A1H0Q5X5-F1
#
_entry.id   AF-A0A1H0Q5X5-F1
#
_cell.length_a   1.000
_cell.length_b   1.000
_cell.length_c   1.000
_cell.angle_alpha   90.00
_cell.angle_beta   90.00
_cell.angle_gamma   90.00
#
_symmetry.space_group_name_H-M   'P 1'
#
loop_
_entity.id
_entity.type
_entity.pdbx_description
1 polymer ?
#
loop_
_entity_poly.entity_id
_entity_poly.type
_entity_poly.pdbx_seq_one_letter_code
_entity_poly.pdbx_strand_id
1 'polypeptide(L)'
;MTALRDDITPLPARAELRHAAEAFLRQFHAARPKAGPVEPRLAKVRAEIAATGTYRHTPAELAFGARVALKESGWCPEGVPWRGLLVRDLRDIRDSAQVAAECGHHLRMALGDGSIRPVVSVFAPDTPWRRGPRIRNDQLVRYAGYRGDPSGGVLGDRRYVDFTTGVCRLGWRPPLRRGAFDQLPLVIETEGEGVRLHMLPREVIREVALTHPTLPWFAELGLRWHAVPVISNQRLHIGGIDYPAAPYNGVYICRAIGEDVLADDAAYGLARVVAARLGLDTSSERTLWRDRVAVECNRAVLHSFDQAGVTIEHSADVYAPATDYPGHPAFLRGH
;
A
#
# COMPACT_ATOMS: atom_id res chain seq x y z
N MET A 1 -1.71 2.66 14.61
CA MET A 1 -0.64 2.04 15.42
C MET A 1 0.38 1.43 14.47
N THR A 2 1.51 2.09 14.23
CA THR A 2 2.62 1.52 13.44
C THR A 2 3.77 1.19 14.38
N ALA A 3 3.51 0.22 15.27
CA ALA A 3 4.58 -0.49 15.96
C ALA A 3 5.23 -1.47 14.98
N LEU A 4 6.50 -1.82 15.21
CA LEU A 4 7.13 -2.96 14.53
C LEU A 4 6.28 -4.21 14.83
N ARG A 5 5.52 -4.67 13.84
CA ARG A 5 4.60 -5.81 13.98
C ARG A 5 5.38 -7.11 14.07
N ASP A 6 5.41 -7.81 15.19
CA ASP A 6 5.94 -9.18 15.23
C ASP A 6 4.90 -10.21 14.80
N ASP A 7 4.48 -10.13 13.53
CA ASP A 7 3.46 -11.01 12.96
C ASP A 7 4.10 -12.33 12.48
N ILE A 8 4.52 -13.17 13.44
CA ILE A 8 4.85 -14.57 13.19
C ILE A 8 3.55 -15.36 13.28
N THR A 9 3.06 -15.85 12.15
CA THR A 9 1.89 -16.73 12.10
C THR A 9 2.39 -18.17 12.06
N PRO A 10 1.87 -19.08 12.90
CA PRO A 10 2.16 -20.49 12.80
C PRO A 10 1.78 -21.00 11.40
N LEU A 11 2.57 -21.91 10.85
CA LEU A 11 2.21 -22.57 9.60
C LEU A 11 0.98 -23.47 9.82
N PRO A 12 0.09 -23.58 8.83
CA PRO A 12 -1.11 -24.41 8.96
C PRO A 12 -0.75 -25.88 9.15
N ALA A 13 -1.62 -26.62 9.82
CA ALA A 13 -1.47 -28.06 9.92
C ALA A 13 -1.51 -28.69 8.51
N ARG A 14 -0.82 -29.82 8.30
CA ARG A 14 -0.75 -30.46 6.97
C ARG A 14 -2.13 -30.76 6.36
N ALA A 15 -3.11 -31.11 7.19
CA ALA A 15 -4.48 -31.35 6.74
C ALA A 15 -5.16 -30.07 6.23
N GLU A 16 -5.04 -28.97 6.98
CA GLU A 16 -5.56 -27.66 6.60
C GLU A 16 -4.89 -27.16 5.32
N LEU A 17 -3.57 -27.29 5.22
CA LEU A 17 -2.81 -26.92 4.03
C LEU A 17 -3.29 -27.70 2.79
N ARG A 18 -3.50 -29.01 2.91
CA ARG A 18 -4.02 -29.82 1.81
C ARG A 18 -5.41 -29.38 1.36
N HIS A 19 -6.29 -29.05 2.32
CA HIS A 19 -7.63 -28.59 2.03
C HIS A 19 -7.61 -27.23 1.32
N ALA A 20 -6.84 -26.26 1.84
CA ALA A 20 -6.69 -24.94 1.25
C ALA A 20 -6.07 -25.00 -0.16
N ALA A 21 -5.04 -25.84 -0.35
CA ALA A 21 -4.42 -26.05 -1.66
C ALA A 21 -5.40 -26.66 -2.67
N GLU A 22 -6.21 -27.63 -2.25
CA GLU A 22 -7.21 -28.25 -3.12
C GLU A 22 -8.30 -27.28 -3.55
N ALA A 23 -8.85 -26.50 -2.60
CA ALA A 23 -9.84 -25.47 -2.89
C ALA A 23 -9.31 -24.46 -3.92
N PHE A 24 -8.10 -23.94 -3.68
CA PHE A 24 -7.44 -22.98 -4.56
C PHE A 24 -7.19 -23.56 -5.97
N LEU A 25 -6.65 -24.77 -6.07
CA LEU A 25 -6.35 -25.38 -7.37
C LEU A 25 -7.61 -25.66 -8.18
N ARG A 26 -8.70 -26.09 -7.53
CA ARG A 26 -10.00 -26.25 -8.20
C ARG A 26 -10.51 -24.91 -8.73
N GLN A 27 -10.40 -23.84 -7.95
CA GLN A 27 -10.75 -22.48 -8.39
C GLN A 27 -9.90 -22.05 -9.61
N PHE A 28 -8.58 -22.29 -9.58
CA PHE A 28 -7.67 -21.96 -10.68
C PHE A 28 -8.02 -22.72 -11.97
N HIS A 29 -8.21 -24.04 -11.89
CA HIS A 29 -8.52 -24.86 -13.06
C HIS A 29 -9.90 -24.57 -13.64
N ALA A 30 -10.90 -24.27 -12.79
CA ALA A 30 -12.21 -23.81 -13.24
C ALA A 30 -12.12 -22.47 -14.00
N ALA A 31 -11.33 -21.53 -13.50
CA ALA A 31 -11.12 -20.23 -14.15
C ALA A 31 -10.21 -20.31 -15.39
N ARG A 32 -9.41 -21.37 -15.55
CA ARG A 32 -8.50 -21.57 -16.68
C ARG A 32 -8.60 -22.99 -17.25
N PRO A 33 -9.63 -23.29 -18.06
CA PRO A 33 -9.83 -24.62 -18.65
C PRO A 33 -8.64 -25.14 -19.48
N LYS A 34 -7.85 -24.23 -20.07
CA LYS A 34 -6.61 -24.56 -20.79
C LYS A 34 -5.49 -25.16 -19.91
N ALA A 35 -5.62 -25.09 -18.58
CA ALA A 35 -4.70 -25.75 -17.65
C ALA A 35 -4.90 -27.27 -17.58
N GLY A 36 -5.96 -27.80 -18.23
CA GLY A 36 -6.28 -29.22 -18.23
C GLY A 36 -6.96 -29.69 -16.93
N PRO A 37 -7.09 -31.01 -16.73
CA PRO A 37 -7.69 -31.58 -15.53
C PRO A 37 -6.87 -31.24 -14.27
N VAL A 38 -7.54 -31.08 -13.14
CA VAL A 38 -6.94 -30.64 -11.87
C VAL A 38 -6.28 -31.79 -11.11
N GLU A 39 -6.73 -33.02 -11.35
CA GLU A 39 -6.36 -34.23 -10.62
C GLU A 39 -4.85 -34.54 -10.65
N PRO A 40 -4.15 -34.46 -11.80
CA PRO A 40 -2.70 -34.67 -11.83
C PRO A 40 -1.94 -33.62 -10.99
N ARG A 41 -2.40 -32.37 -11.01
CA ARG A 41 -1.79 -31.29 -10.21
C ARG A 41 -2.04 -31.50 -8.72
N LEU A 42 -3.25 -31.91 -8.33
CA LEU A 42 -3.58 -32.25 -6.94
C LEU A 42 -2.72 -33.39 -6.42
N ALA A 43 -2.52 -34.45 -7.22
CA ALA A 43 -1.65 -35.57 -6.84
C ALA A 43 -0.21 -35.08 -6.57
N LYS A 44 0.34 -34.24 -7.46
CA LYS A 44 1.67 -33.65 -7.29
C LYS A 44 1.77 -32.80 -6.02
N VAL A 45 0.81 -31.91 -5.78
CA VAL A 45 0.80 -31.05 -4.58
C VAL A 45 0.67 -31.87 -3.30
N ARG A 46 -0.18 -32.90 -3.27
CA ARG A 46 -0.30 -33.81 -2.12
C ARG A 46 1.03 -34.53 -1.83
N ALA A 47 1.74 -34.97 -2.87
CA ALA A 47 3.07 -35.58 -2.72
C ALA A 47 4.12 -34.58 -2.21
N GLU A 48 4.15 -33.34 -2.74
CA GLU A 48 5.04 -32.26 -2.26
C GLU A 48 4.81 -31.94 -0.78
N ILE A 49 3.53 -31.81 -0.36
CA ILE A 49 3.16 -31.53 1.03
C ILE A 49 3.55 -32.71 1.93
N ALA A 50 3.36 -33.96 1.49
CA ALA A 50 3.76 -35.12 2.28
C ALA A 50 5.28 -35.18 2.48
N ALA A 51 6.06 -34.89 1.43
CA ALA A 51 7.51 -34.96 1.45
C ALA A 51 8.17 -33.81 2.21
N THR A 52 7.65 -32.59 2.06
CA THR A 52 8.32 -31.39 2.57
C THR A 52 7.54 -30.70 3.69
N GLY A 53 6.22 -30.87 3.75
CA GLY A 53 5.34 -30.09 4.63
C GLY A 53 4.80 -28.81 3.98
N THR A 54 5.13 -28.53 2.72
CA THR A 54 4.56 -27.42 1.94
C THR A 54 4.50 -27.76 0.43
N TYR A 55 4.09 -26.83 -0.42
CA TYR A 55 4.13 -26.97 -1.88
C TYR A 55 4.48 -25.64 -2.54
N ARG A 56 4.88 -25.69 -3.82
CA ARG A 56 5.20 -24.47 -4.59
C ARG A 56 4.16 -24.25 -5.69
N HIS A 57 3.60 -23.04 -5.72
CA HIS A 57 2.75 -22.59 -6.82
C HIS A 57 3.54 -22.52 -8.13
N THR A 58 2.91 -22.84 -9.25
CA THR A 58 3.43 -22.45 -10.57
C THR A 58 3.34 -20.93 -10.77
N PRO A 59 4.08 -20.32 -11.71
CA PRO A 59 3.94 -18.89 -11.99
C PRO A 59 2.51 -18.49 -12.37
N ALA A 60 1.78 -19.35 -13.08
CA ALA A 60 0.39 -19.11 -13.48
C ALA A 60 -0.57 -19.16 -12.27
N GLU A 61 -0.36 -20.13 -11.37
CA GLU A 61 -1.11 -20.24 -10.12
C GLU A 61 -0.86 -19.01 -9.23
N LEU A 62 0.42 -18.61 -9.06
CA LEU A 62 0.77 -17.42 -8.28
C LEU A 62 0.11 -16.17 -8.84
N ALA A 63 0.21 -15.96 -10.15
CA ALA A 63 -0.39 -14.80 -10.80
C ALA A 63 -1.91 -14.77 -10.65
N PHE A 64 -2.57 -15.94 -10.71
CA PHE A 64 -4.00 -16.03 -10.48
C PHE A 64 -4.37 -15.72 -9.03
N GLY A 65 -3.71 -16.36 -8.05
CA GLY A 65 -3.98 -16.16 -6.64
C GLY A 65 -3.73 -14.72 -6.18
N ALA A 66 -2.62 -14.10 -6.61
CA ALA A 66 -2.31 -12.71 -6.26
C ALA A 66 -3.37 -11.73 -6.79
N ARG A 67 -3.87 -11.99 -8.00
CA ARG A 67 -4.93 -11.19 -8.64
C ARG A 67 -6.28 -11.34 -7.95
N VAL A 68 -6.65 -12.56 -7.58
CA VAL A 68 -7.89 -12.84 -6.83
C VAL A 68 -7.81 -12.17 -5.46
N ALA A 69 -6.71 -12.37 -4.72
CA ALA A 69 -6.52 -11.77 -3.40
C ALA A 69 -6.59 -10.24 -3.46
N LEU A 70 -5.95 -9.60 -4.45
CA LEU A 70 -6.03 -8.14 -4.58
C LEU A 70 -7.45 -7.67 -4.91
N LYS A 71 -8.16 -8.38 -5.79
CA LYS A 71 -9.57 -8.09 -6.09
C LYS A 71 -10.43 -8.16 -4.83
N GLU A 72 -10.24 -9.18 -4.00
CA GLU A 72 -11.01 -9.41 -2.77
C GLU A 72 -10.61 -8.44 -1.64
N SER A 73 -9.41 -7.87 -1.69
CA SER A 73 -8.92 -6.94 -0.66
C SER A 73 -9.58 -5.55 -0.69
N GLY A 74 -10.31 -5.20 -1.76
CA GLY A 74 -10.87 -3.86 -1.98
C GLY A 74 -9.84 -2.80 -2.41
N TRP A 75 -8.58 -3.18 -2.65
CA TRP A 75 -7.51 -2.27 -3.09
C TRP A 75 -7.30 -2.24 -4.62
N CYS A 76 -8.16 -2.92 -5.38
CA CYS A 76 -8.17 -2.81 -6.85
C CYS A 76 -9.36 -1.94 -7.27
N PRO A 77 -9.15 -0.81 -7.97
CA PRO A 77 -10.25 -0.05 -8.52
C PRO A 77 -11.00 -0.89 -9.57
N GLU A 78 -12.33 -0.79 -9.63
CA GLU A 78 -13.24 -1.44 -10.56
C GLU A 78 -12.86 -1.16 -12.03
N GLY A 79 -12.39 0.05 -12.32
CA GLY A 79 -11.92 0.48 -13.64
C GLY A 79 -10.52 0.00 -14.02
N VAL A 80 -9.73 -0.52 -13.07
CA VAL A 80 -8.46 -1.17 -13.39
C VAL A 80 -8.76 -2.62 -13.75
N PRO A 81 -8.43 -3.09 -14.97
CA PRO A 81 -8.55 -4.50 -15.26
C PRO A 81 -7.63 -5.26 -14.31
N TRP A 82 -8.19 -5.91 -13.29
CA TRP A 82 -7.44 -6.77 -12.35
C TRP A 82 -6.60 -7.84 -13.08
N ARG A 83 -7.00 -8.20 -14.31
CA ARG A 83 -6.24 -9.08 -15.22
C ARG A 83 -4.98 -8.43 -15.79
N GLY A 84 -4.93 -7.11 -15.84
CA GLY A 84 -3.78 -6.27 -16.18
C GLY A 84 -2.85 -6.00 -15.01
N LEU A 85 -3.19 -6.40 -13.78
CA LEU A 85 -2.28 -6.38 -12.63
C LEU A 85 -1.01 -7.17 -12.98
N LEU A 86 0.13 -6.48 -12.90
CA LEU A 86 1.42 -7.10 -13.09
C LEU A 86 1.82 -7.83 -11.82
N VAL A 87 2.03 -9.14 -11.92
CA VAL A 87 2.53 -9.98 -10.82
C VAL A 87 4.00 -10.26 -11.07
N ARG A 88 4.87 -9.73 -10.20
CA ARG A 88 6.31 -10.02 -10.22
C ARG A 88 6.59 -11.20 -9.30
N ASP A 89 7.01 -12.31 -9.89
CA ASP A 89 7.42 -13.51 -9.16
C ASP A 89 8.87 -13.33 -8.68
N LEU A 90 9.03 -12.98 -7.41
CA LEU A 90 10.33 -12.76 -6.75
C LEU A 90 10.54 -13.76 -5.62
N ARG A 91 9.91 -14.94 -5.70
CA ARG A 91 9.87 -15.94 -4.61
C ARG A 91 11.22 -16.56 -4.27
N ASP A 92 12.23 -16.33 -5.11
CA ASP A 92 13.59 -16.82 -4.91
C ASP A 92 14.47 -15.77 -4.20
N ILE A 93 14.00 -14.53 -4.04
CA ILE A 93 14.70 -13.44 -3.35
C ILE A 93 14.43 -13.49 -1.85
N ARG A 94 15.51 -13.45 -1.05
CA ARG A 94 15.46 -13.59 0.42
C ARG A 94 16.40 -12.67 1.18
N ASP A 95 17.41 -12.10 0.55
CA ASP A 95 18.32 -11.15 1.20
C ASP A 95 17.72 -9.74 1.19
N SER A 96 18.05 -8.99 2.24
CA SER A 96 17.43 -7.69 2.52
C SER A 96 17.75 -6.64 1.45
N ALA A 97 18.96 -6.70 0.89
CA ALA A 97 19.42 -5.77 -0.14
C ALA A 97 18.68 -5.95 -1.47
N GLN A 98 18.50 -7.19 -1.93
CA GLN A 98 17.70 -7.48 -3.13
C GLN A 98 16.23 -7.13 -2.92
N VAL A 99 15.66 -7.42 -1.74
CA VAL A 99 14.27 -6.99 -1.43
C VAL A 99 14.14 -5.48 -1.58
N ALA A 100 15.07 -4.69 -1.02
CA ALA A 100 15.06 -3.24 -1.15
C ALA A 100 15.21 -2.77 -2.61
N ALA A 101 16.13 -3.37 -3.36
CA ALA A 101 16.35 -3.04 -4.77
C ALA A 101 15.10 -3.31 -5.62
N GLU A 102 14.45 -4.45 -5.40
CA GLU A 102 13.23 -4.83 -6.12
C GLU A 102 12.01 -4.00 -5.72
N CYS A 103 11.97 -3.48 -4.48
CA CYS A 103 11.02 -2.45 -4.05
C CYS A 103 11.24 -1.13 -4.80
N GLY A 104 12.50 -0.71 -5.01
CA GLY A 104 12.82 0.44 -5.85
C GLY A 104 12.43 0.22 -7.33
N HIS A 105 12.60 -1.01 -7.84
CA HIS A 105 12.12 -1.37 -9.17
C HIS A 105 10.58 -1.37 -9.25
N HIS A 106 9.89 -1.78 -8.19
CA HIS A 106 8.42 -1.72 -8.09
C HIS A 106 7.93 -0.29 -8.34
N LEU A 107 8.48 0.68 -7.61
CA LEU A 107 8.10 2.09 -7.72
C LEU A 107 8.27 2.62 -9.14
N ARG A 108 9.40 2.31 -9.80
CA ARG A 108 9.65 2.69 -11.19
C ARG A 108 8.65 2.08 -12.17
N MET A 109 8.34 0.79 -12.02
CA MET A 109 7.40 0.09 -12.91
C MET A 109 5.97 0.59 -12.72
N ALA A 110 5.57 0.84 -11.47
CA ALA A 110 4.24 1.34 -11.13
C ALA A 110 4.04 2.78 -11.59
N LEU A 111 5.08 3.63 -11.53
CA LEU A 111 5.00 5.02 -11.97
C LEU A 111 4.80 5.17 -13.48
N GLY A 112 5.52 4.39 -14.29
CA GLY A 112 5.48 4.52 -15.75
C GLY A 112 5.85 5.94 -16.22
N ASP A 113 5.01 6.51 -17.08
CA ASP A 113 5.07 7.89 -17.57
C ASP A 113 4.21 8.86 -16.73
N GLY A 114 3.68 8.41 -15.59
CA GLY A 114 2.66 9.10 -14.80
C GLY A 114 1.32 8.37 -14.81
N SER A 115 1.08 7.48 -15.80
CA SER A 115 -0.03 6.53 -15.77
C SER A 115 0.26 5.40 -14.78
N ILE A 116 -0.28 5.53 -13.57
CA ILE A 116 0.01 4.58 -12.48
C ILE A 116 -0.54 3.20 -12.81
N ARG A 117 0.35 2.21 -12.83
CA ARG A 117 0.00 0.81 -13.10
C ARG A 117 -0.04 0.02 -11.80
N PRO A 118 -1.09 -0.79 -11.58
CA PRO A 118 -1.09 -1.71 -10.46
C PRO A 118 -0.07 -2.82 -10.66
N VAL A 119 0.77 -3.01 -9.65
CA VAL A 119 1.80 -4.03 -9.58
C VAL A 119 1.71 -4.70 -8.21
N VAL A 120 2.01 -6.01 -8.17
CA VAL A 120 2.30 -6.73 -6.92
C VAL A 120 3.62 -7.47 -7.10
N SER A 121 4.49 -7.39 -6.10
CA SER A 121 5.78 -8.10 -6.09
C SER A 121 5.78 -9.11 -4.97
N VAL A 122 5.83 -10.40 -5.31
CA VAL A 122 5.68 -11.47 -4.34
C VAL A 122 7.04 -12.07 -4.03
N PHE A 123 7.57 -11.78 -2.84
CA PHE A 123 8.84 -12.31 -2.36
C PHE A 123 8.66 -13.73 -1.79
N ALA A 124 9.77 -14.32 -1.31
CA ALA A 124 9.78 -15.68 -0.81
C ALA A 124 8.73 -15.94 0.29
N PRO A 125 8.04 -17.10 0.26
CA PRO A 125 7.09 -17.46 1.29
C PRO A 125 7.77 -17.95 2.57
N ASP A 126 6.99 -18.01 3.66
CA ASP A 126 7.34 -18.83 4.82
C ASP A 126 7.22 -20.32 4.45
N THR A 127 8.18 -21.13 4.91
CA THR A 127 8.20 -22.59 4.77
C THR A 127 8.46 -23.24 6.14
N PRO A 128 8.20 -24.55 6.32
CA PRO A 128 8.48 -25.24 7.59
C PRO A 128 9.92 -25.17 8.07
N TRP A 129 10.86 -24.82 7.19
CA TRP A 129 12.29 -24.79 7.48
C TRP A 129 12.93 -23.41 7.27
N ARG A 130 12.19 -22.42 6.76
CA ARG A 130 12.76 -21.10 6.45
C ARG A 130 11.70 -20.01 6.41
N ARG A 131 11.97 -18.86 7.02
CA ARG A 131 11.08 -17.70 6.95
C ARG A 131 11.31 -16.88 5.68
N GLY A 132 10.23 -16.31 5.16
CA GLY A 132 10.26 -15.30 4.09
C GLY A 132 10.63 -13.92 4.64
N PRO A 133 11.08 -12.99 3.79
CA PRO A 133 11.37 -11.62 4.22
C PRO A 133 10.10 -10.90 4.72
N ARG A 134 10.28 -9.92 5.59
CA ARG A 134 9.23 -8.99 6.06
C ARG A 134 9.67 -7.56 5.78
N ILE A 135 8.77 -6.75 5.25
CA ILE A 135 8.95 -5.29 5.19
C ILE A 135 8.13 -4.72 6.35
N ARG A 136 8.78 -4.06 7.31
CA ARG A 136 8.11 -3.54 8.51
C ARG A 136 7.37 -2.22 8.24
N ASN A 137 7.76 -1.50 7.18
CA ASN A 137 7.06 -0.31 6.73
C ASN A 137 5.67 -0.67 6.21
N ASP A 138 4.68 0.15 6.56
CA ASP A 138 3.32 -0.01 6.05
C ASP A 138 3.19 0.35 4.58
N GLN A 139 3.95 1.34 4.13
CA GLN A 139 4.16 1.64 2.72
C GLN A 139 5.65 1.82 2.40
N LEU A 140 6.03 1.56 1.15
CA LEU A 140 7.44 1.68 0.73
C LEU A 140 8.00 3.09 0.87
N VAL A 141 7.14 4.11 0.73
CA VAL A 141 7.50 5.52 0.87
C VAL A 141 6.68 6.15 1.97
N ARG A 142 7.38 6.58 3.03
CA ARG A 142 6.83 7.34 4.15
C ARG A 142 7.82 8.37 4.65
N TYR A 143 7.28 9.39 5.30
CA TYR A 143 8.04 10.51 5.83
C TYR A 143 8.15 10.40 7.34
N ALA A 144 9.31 10.82 7.85
CA ALA A 144 9.62 10.79 9.27
C ALA A 144 8.74 11.77 10.06
N GLY A 145 8.57 11.44 11.33
CA GLY A 145 7.97 12.32 12.34
C GLY A 145 8.97 12.53 13.46
N TYR A 146 9.25 13.78 13.81
CA TYR A 146 10.17 14.13 14.88
C TYR A 146 9.42 14.88 15.98
N ARG A 147 9.47 14.37 17.21
CA ARG A 147 9.01 15.14 18.37
C ARG A 147 9.88 16.40 18.48
N GLY A 148 9.24 17.56 18.61
CA GLY A 148 9.91 18.78 19.02
C GLY A 148 10.37 18.70 20.49
N ASP A 149 11.13 19.70 20.92
CA ASP A 149 11.48 19.93 22.33
C ASP A 149 10.19 20.03 23.19
N PRO A 150 10.19 19.85 24.52
CA PRO A 150 8.96 19.67 25.33
C PRO A 150 7.86 20.75 25.22
N SER A 151 8.17 21.93 24.67
CA SER A 151 7.20 23.01 24.36
C SER A 151 6.76 23.06 22.87
N GLY A 152 7.26 22.14 22.04
CA GLY A 152 7.21 22.18 20.58
C GLY A 152 6.38 21.06 19.96
N GLY A 153 5.69 21.40 18.87
CA GLY A 153 4.93 20.45 18.07
C GLY A 153 5.78 19.40 17.37
N VAL A 154 5.14 18.54 16.58
CA VAL A 154 5.82 17.52 15.77
C VAL A 154 6.22 18.09 14.42
N LEU A 155 7.46 17.85 13.99
CA LEU A 155 7.92 18.10 12.63
C LEU A 155 7.70 16.84 11.77
N GLY A 156 7.04 16.98 10.63
CA GLY A 156 6.72 15.88 9.72
C GLY A 156 5.45 15.13 10.12
N ASP A 157 5.38 13.84 9.78
CA ASP A 157 4.15 13.05 9.96
C ASP A 157 4.05 12.48 11.38
N ARG A 158 3.07 12.97 12.16
CA ARG A 158 2.84 12.54 13.56
C ARG A 158 2.61 11.04 13.71
N ARG A 159 2.04 10.39 12.71
CA ARG A 159 1.77 8.95 12.74
C ARG A 159 3.05 8.11 12.80
N TYR A 160 4.17 8.67 12.31
CA TYR A 160 5.44 7.96 12.20
C TYR A 160 6.46 8.37 13.27
N VAL A 161 6.08 9.13 14.29
CA VAL A 161 7.01 9.54 15.36
C VAL A 161 7.66 8.36 16.06
N ASP A 162 6.87 7.38 16.47
CA ASP A 162 7.38 6.22 17.21
C ASP A 162 8.19 5.29 16.28
N PHE A 163 7.72 5.10 15.04
CA PHE A 163 8.44 4.35 14.01
C PHE A 163 9.80 5.01 13.70
N THR A 164 9.81 6.32 13.49
CA THR A 164 11.02 7.13 13.27
C THR A 164 12.01 6.96 14.42
N THR A 165 11.52 7.06 15.66
CA THR A 165 12.34 6.87 16.86
C THR A 165 12.94 5.46 16.90
N GLY A 166 12.15 4.42 16.61
CA GLY A 166 12.62 3.05 16.52
C GLY A 166 13.69 2.84 15.46
N VAL A 167 13.49 3.41 14.27
CA VAL A 167 14.43 3.29 13.15
C VAL A 167 15.73 4.05 13.41
N CYS A 168 15.69 5.20 14.10
CA CYS A 168 16.88 5.89 14.59
C CYS A 168 17.68 5.00 15.58
N ARG A 169 17.01 4.29 16.49
CA ARG A 169 17.67 3.35 17.41
C ARG A 169 18.30 2.16 16.70
N LEU A 170 17.75 1.76 15.55
CA LEU A 170 18.32 0.74 14.66
C LEU A 170 19.51 1.25 13.82
N GLY A 171 19.89 2.52 13.97
CA GLY A 171 21.07 3.10 13.34
C GLY A 171 20.80 4.04 12.17
N TRP A 172 19.53 4.31 11.82
CA TRP A 172 19.24 5.36 10.84
C TRP A 172 19.64 6.72 11.39
N ARG A 173 20.32 7.52 10.56
CA ARG A 173 20.68 8.89 10.89
C ARG A 173 19.81 9.82 10.04
N PRO A 174 18.87 10.57 10.65
CA PRO A 174 18.08 11.53 9.89
C PRO A 174 18.98 12.64 9.31
N PRO A 175 18.51 13.35 8.27
CA PRO A 175 19.24 14.48 7.70
C PRO A 175 19.67 15.50 8.77
N LEU A 176 20.83 16.12 8.57
CA LEU A 176 21.37 17.13 9.50
C LEU A 176 20.36 18.28 9.71
N ARG A 177 19.78 18.75 8.59
CA ARG A 177 18.63 19.66 8.61
C ARG A 177 17.37 18.83 8.38
N ARG A 178 16.65 18.57 9.47
CA ARG A 178 15.39 17.84 9.41
C ARG A 178 14.32 18.64 8.68
N GLY A 179 13.58 17.96 7.81
CA GLY A 179 12.45 18.50 7.06
C GLY A 179 11.16 17.77 7.39
N ALA A 180 10.02 18.37 7.02
CA ALA A 180 8.71 17.75 7.19
C ALA A 180 8.50 16.52 6.29
N PHE A 181 9.27 16.39 5.21
CA PHE A 181 9.18 15.32 4.21
C PHE A 181 10.49 14.52 4.12
N ASP A 182 11.13 14.28 5.26
CA ASP A 182 12.33 13.42 5.30
C ASP A 182 11.92 11.96 5.10
N GLN A 183 12.43 11.34 4.04
CA GLN A 183 12.12 9.95 3.69
C GLN A 183 12.67 8.97 4.74
N LEU A 184 11.81 8.06 5.21
CA LEU A 184 12.20 6.93 6.05
C LEU A 184 12.87 5.82 5.22
N PRO A 185 13.86 5.08 5.78
CA PRO A 185 14.39 3.89 5.12
C PRO A 185 13.35 2.76 5.14
N LEU A 186 13.53 1.79 4.26
CA LEU A 186 12.91 0.49 4.41
C LEU A 186 13.57 -0.27 5.56
N VAL A 187 12.74 -0.86 6.40
CA VAL A 187 13.11 -1.74 7.50
C VAL A 187 12.75 -3.15 7.06
N ILE A 188 13.76 -3.91 6.65
CA ILE A 188 13.58 -5.25 6.09
C ILE A 188 14.16 -6.25 7.07
N GLU A 189 13.36 -7.25 7.40
CA GLU A 189 13.79 -8.36 8.23
C GLU A 189 13.87 -9.64 7.42
N THR A 190 15.00 -10.32 7.52
CA THR A 190 15.23 -11.63 6.92
C THR A 190 15.77 -12.57 7.99
N GLU A 191 15.54 -13.87 7.82
CA GLU A 191 16.04 -14.87 8.77
C GLU A 191 17.56 -14.89 8.88
N GLY A 192 18.26 -14.62 7.77
CA GLY A 192 19.73 -14.69 7.71
C GLY A 192 20.43 -13.43 8.23
N GLU A 193 19.81 -12.26 8.10
CA GLU A 193 20.44 -10.98 8.44
C GLU A 193 19.81 -10.31 9.66
N GLY A 194 18.62 -10.74 10.09
CA GLY A 194 17.80 -10.00 11.03
C GLY A 194 17.29 -8.69 10.41
N VAL A 195 17.12 -7.66 11.23
CA VAL A 195 16.62 -6.35 10.78
C VAL A 195 17.74 -5.56 10.11
N ARG A 196 17.47 -5.04 8.91
CA ARG A 196 18.37 -4.18 8.12
C ARG A 196 17.62 -2.97 7.59
N LEU A 197 18.34 -1.84 7.51
CA LEU A 197 17.82 -0.56 7.05
C LEU A 197 18.35 -0.26 5.66
N HIS A 198 17.46 0.04 4.71
CA HIS A 198 17.80 0.32 3.33
C HIS A 198 17.16 1.62 2.85
N MET A 199 17.97 2.59 2.44
CA MET A 199 17.44 3.80 1.81
C MET A 199 17.04 3.50 0.37
N LEU A 200 15.79 3.79 0.01
CA LEU A 200 15.40 3.83 -1.39
C LEU A 200 16.03 5.08 -2.05
N PRO A 201 16.64 4.95 -3.23
CA PRO A 201 17.20 6.10 -3.94
C PRO A 201 16.13 7.16 -4.24
N ARG A 202 16.46 8.45 -4.12
CA ARG A 202 15.47 9.52 -4.29
C ARG A 202 14.90 9.57 -5.71
N GLU A 203 15.69 9.18 -6.70
CA GLU A 203 15.32 9.15 -8.11
C GLU A 203 14.21 8.14 -8.43
N VAL A 204 14.00 7.12 -7.59
CA VAL A 204 12.89 6.16 -7.78
C VAL A 204 11.59 6.64 -7.12
N ILE A 205 11.63 7.76 -6.41
CA ILE A 205 10.50 8.32 -5.67
C ILE A 205 10.07 9.62 -6.35
N ARG A 206 9.00 9.53 -7.14
CA ARG A 206 8.36 10.71 -7.70
C ARG A 206 7.52 11.39 -6.61
N GLU A 207 7.87 12.62 -6.26
CA GLU A 207 7.07 13.50 -5.41
C GLU A 207 6.36 14.56 -6.26
N VAL A 208 5.13 14.88 -5.90
CA VAL A 208 4.32 15.96 -6.46
C VAL A 208 4.29 17.10 -5.45
N ALA A 209 4.78 18.28 -5.82
CA ALA A 209 4.63 19.49 -5.02
C ALA A 209 3.17 19.97 -5.08
N LEU A 210 2.60 20.32 -3.94
CA LEU A 210 1.18 20.65 -3.85
C LEU A 210 0.97 22.17 -3.97
N THR A 211 0.09 22.54 -4.88
CA THR A 211 -0.37 23.91 -5.17
C THR A 211 -1.89 23.90 -5.30
N HIS A 212 -2.53 25.07 -5.21
CA HIS A 212 -3.98 25.17 -5.31
C HIS A 212 -4.38 26.02 -6.54
N PRO A 213 -5.41 25.62 -7.31
CA PRO A 213 -5.77 26.28 -8.57
C PRO A 213 -6.20 27.75 -8.39
N THR A 214 -6.71 28.12 -7.22
CA THR A 214 -7.24 29.46 -6.93
C THR A 214 -6.66 30.11 -5.66
N LEU A 215 -5.76 29.42 -4.94
CA LEU A 215 -5.23 29.90 -3.65
C LEU A 215 -3.69 29.89 -3.72
N PRO A 216 -3.06 30.97 -4.25
CA PRO A 216 -1.62 30.99 -4.47
C PRO A 216 -0.78 30.73 -3.22
N TRP A 217 -1.28 31.18 -2.06
CA TRP A 217 -0.61 30.99 -0.77
C TRP A 217 -0.44 29.51 -0.38
N PHE A 218 -1.19 28.58 -0.98
CA PHE A 218 -1.08 27.15 -0.67
C PHE A 218 0.32 26.62 -1.01
N ALA A 219 0.95 27.13 -2.06
CA ALA A 219 2.31 26.77 -2.46
C ALA A 219 3.36 27.17 -1.39
N GLU A 220 3.09 28.23 -0.61
CA GLU A 220 3.97 28.70 0.47
C GLU A 220 4.08 27.68 1.62
N LEU A 221 3.11 26.77 1.74
CA LEU A 221 3.15 25.68 2.74
C LEU A 221 4.25 24.65 2.43
N GLY A 222 4.81 24.64 1.21
CA GLY A 222 5.91 23.76 0.83
C GLY A 222 5.57 22.27 0.89
N LEU A 223 4.29 21.94 0.72
CA LEU A 223 3.77 20.58 0.82
C LEU A 223 4.14 19.76 -0.42
N ARG A 224 4.37 18.48 -0.22
CA ARG A 224 4.60 17.51 -1.30
C ARG A 224 4.08 16.14 -0.90
N TRP A 225 3.85 15.27 -1.87
CA TRP A 225 3.51 13.88 -1.59
C TRP A 225 4.05 12.93 -2.66
N HIS A 226 4.39 11.70 -2.29
CA HIS A 226 4.85 10.70 -3.25
C HIS A 226 3.70 10.21 -4.13
N ALA A 227 3.99 9.91 -5.40
CA ALA A 227 3.00 9.61 -6.42
C ALA A 227 2.37 8.21 -6.30
N VAL A 228 3.12 7.22 -5.81
CA VAL A 228 2.72 5.80 -5.86
C VAL A 228 2.45 5.24 -4.46
N PRO A 229 1.19 4.87 -4.13
CA PRO A 229 0.86 4.27 -2.83
C PRO A 229 1.16 2.77 -2.82
N VAL A 230 2.40 2.38 -2.51
CA VAL A 230 2.77 0.96 -2.40
C VAL A 230 2.62 0.49 -0.96
N ILE A 231 1.62 -0.35 -0.68
CA ILE A 231 1.41 -1.03 0.61
C ILE A 231 2.39 -2.19 0.73
N SER A 232 3.05 -2.34 1.88
CA SER A 232 4.15 -3.30 2.04
C SER A 232 4.11 -4.16 3.30
N ASN A 233 3.25 -3.87 4.28
CA ASN A 233 3.16 -4.64 5.53
C ASN A 233 2.03 -5.67 5.55
N GLN A 234 1.41 -5.95 4.40
CA GLN A 234 0.37 -6.97 4.30
C GLN A 234 0.92 -8.29 3.78
N ARG A 235 0.31 -9.38 4.25
CA ARG A 235 0.61 -10.74 3.82
C ARG A 235 -0.33 -11.14 2.71
N LEU A 236 0.22 -11.72 1.65
CA LEU A 236 -0.56 -12.39 0.61
C LEU A 236 -0.72 -13.86 0.97
N HIS A 237 -1.96 -14.33 1.12
CA HIS A 237 -2.28 -15.73 1.40
C HIS A 237 -2.90 -16.38 0.16
N ILE A 238 -2.32 -17.48 -0.32
CA ILE A 238 -2.82 -18.21 -1.49
C ILE A 238 -2.78 -19.71 -1.20
N GLY A 239 -3.94 -20.36 -1.17
CA GLY A 239 -4.03 -21.82 -1.08
C GLY A 239 -3.26 -22.42 0.10
N GLY A 240 -3.25 -21.76 1.26
CA GLY A 240 -2.51 -22.20 2.45
C GLY A 240 -1.04 -21.77 2.50
N ILE A 241 -0.52 -21.09 1.49
CA ILE A 241 0.85 -20.53 1.48
C ILE A 241 0.82 -19.05 1.82
N ASP A 242 1.69 -18.65 2.73
CA ASP A 242 1.88 -17.28 3.17
C ASP A 242 3.09 -16.63 2.51
N TYR A 243 2.84 -15.51 1.83
CA TYR A 243 3.84 -14.61 1.27
C TYR A 243 3.88 -13.32 2.08
N PRO A 244 4.82 -13.19 3.02
CA PRO A 244 4.72 -12.17 4.04
C PRO A 244 5.21 -10.79 3.62
N ALA A 245 6.03 -10.73 2.57
CA ALA A 245 6.34 -9.52 1.85
C ALA A 245 5.76 -9.66 0.44
N ALA A 246 4.64 -8.98 0.21
CA ALA A 246 3.99 -8.94 -1.09
C ALA A 246 3.57 -7.50 -1.44
N PRO A 247 4.52 -6.53 -1.51
CA PRO A 247 4.15 -5.14 -1.73
C PRO A 247 3.37 -4.95 -3.03
N TYR A 248 2.32 -4.15 -2.94
CA TYR A 248 1.39 -3.90 -4.03
C TYR A 248 0.90 -2.46 -4.04
N ASN A 249 0.47 -1.96 -5.20
CA ASN A 249 -0.08 -0.62 -5.32
C ASN A 249 -1.41 -0.58 -6.08
N GLY A 250 -2.24 0.38 -5.68
CA GLY A 250 -3.33 0.92 -6.49
C GLY A 250 -2.97 2.32 -6.98
N VAL A 251 -3.99 3.18 -7.06
CA VAL A 251 -3.87 4.60 -7.35
C VAL A 251 -4.33 5.39 -6.13
N TYR A 252 -3.77 6.57 -5.87
CA TYR A 252 -4.29 7.40 -4.78
C TYR A 252 -5.75 7.81 -5.03
N ILE A 253 -6.49 8.00 -3.95
CA ILE A 253 -7.71 8.82 -3.95
C ILE A 253 -7.34 10.14 -3.27
N CYS A 254 -7.80 11.28 -3.78
CA CYS A 254 -7.40 12.59 -3.27
C CYS A 254 -7.60 12.75 -1.75
N ARG A 255 -8.71 12.22 -1.21
CA ARG A 255 -9.04 12.18 0.22
C ARG A 255 -7.93 11.55 1.07
N ALA A 256 -7.31 10.48 0.57
CA ALA A 256 -6.24 9.76 1.27
C ALA A 256 -4.97 10.61 1.46
N ILE A 257 -4.87 11.77 0.80
CA ILE A 257 -3.83 12.77 0.99
C ILE A 257 -4.44 14.03 1.63
N GLY A 258 -5.45 14.64 1.01
CA GLY A 258 -5.98 15.94 1.43
C GLY A 258 -6.60 15.91 2.83
N GLU A 259 -7.35 14.87 3.15
CA GLU A 259 -7.99 14.72 4.47
C GLU A 259 -7.09 13.93 5.43
N ASP A 260 -6.80 12.67 5.09
CA ASP A 260 -6.18 11.70 6.01
C ASP A 260 -4.70 11.97 6.32
N VAL A 261 -4.07 12.90 5.59
CA VAL A 261 -2.66 13.25 5.77
C VAL A 261 -2.49 14.72 6.07
N LEU A 262 -3.01 15.60 5.21
CA LEU A 262 -2.78 17.04 5.35
C LEU A 262 -3.67 17.64 6.44
N ALA A 263 -4.98 17.38 6.39
CA ALA A 263 -5.93 17.99 7.32
C ALA A 263 -5.98 17.28 8.69
N ASP A 264 -5.79 15.96 8.73
CA ASP A 264 -5.92 15.15 9.94
C ASP A 264 -4.89 15.55 11.02
N ASP A 265 -5.40 15.87 12.21
CA ASP A 265 -4.62 16.26 13.40
C ASP A 265 -3.70 15.12 13.88
N ALA A 266 -4.02 13.86 13.55
CA ALA A 266 -3.18 12.70 13.83
C ALA A 266 -2.00 12.55 12.86
N ALA A 267 -2.00 13.26 11.73
CA ALA A 267 -0.96 13.25 10.69
C ALA A 267 -0.19 14.59 10.64
N TYR A 268 -0.34 15.41 9.58
CA TYR A 268 0.31 16.73 9.53
C TYR A 268 -0.48 17.81 10.29
N GLY A 269 -1.79 17.64 10.48
CA GLY A 269 -2.62 18.52 11.28
C GLY A 269 -2.68 19.96 10.78
N LEU A 270 -2.73 20.17 9.46
CA LEU A 270 -2.74 21.48 8.84
C LEU A 270 -4.14 22.09 8.75
N ALA A 271 -5.18 21.40 9.23
CA ALA A 271 -6.55 21.86 9.06
C ALA A 271 -6.77 23.28 9.58
N ARG A 272 -6.28 23.59 10.79
CA ARG A 272 -6.39 24.92 11.39
C ARG A 272 -5.57 25.99 10.66
N VAL A 273 -4.42 25.62 10.10
CA VAL A 273 -3.56 26.52 9.30
C VAL A 273 -4.28 26.93 8.03
N VAL A 274 -4.84 25.95 7.32
CA VAL A 274 -5.64 26.17 6.09
C VAL A 274 -6.90 26.98 6.42
N ALA A 275 -7.61 26.64 7.50
CA ALA A 275 -8.80 27.38 7.92
C ALA A 275 -8.53 28.86 8.21
N ALA A 276 -7.41 29.17 8.88
CA ALA A 276 -6.99 30.54 9.16
C ALA A 276 -6.68 31.32 7.87
N ARG A 277 -5.95 30.70 6.93
CA ARG A 277 -5.67 31.29 5.61
C ARG A 277 -6.93 31.49 4.76
N LEU A 278 -7.96 30.70 4.99
CA LEU A 278 -9.28 30.82 4.37
C LEU A 278 -10.22 31.79 5.12
N GLY A 279 -9.84 32.31 6.29
CA GLY A 279 -10.69 33.18 7.11
C GLY A 279 -11.94 32.49 7.68
N LEU A 280 -11.87 31.18 7.95
CA LEU A 280 -13.02 30.42 8.45
C LEU A 280 -13.19 30.58 9.97
N ASP A 281 -14.45 30.60 10.42
CA ASP A 281 -14.79 30.49 11.83
C ASP A 281 -14.59 29.04 12.30
N THR A 282 -13.63 28.84 13.20
CA THR A 282 -13.26 27.52 13.74
C THR A 282 -13.67 27.34 15.20
N SER A 283 -14.58 28.19 15.70
CA SER A 283 -15.11 28.15 17.08
C SER A 283 -15.98 26.94 17.39
N SER A 284 -16.60 26.34 16.36
CA SER A 284 -17.50 25.19 16.50
C SER A 284 -17.41 24.27 15.29
N GLU A 285 -17.46 22.95 15.50
CA GLU A 285 -17.54 21.98 14.39
C GLU A 285 -18.82 22.16 13.56
N ARG A 286 -19.88 22.78 14.11
CA ARG A 286 -21.12 23.09 13.38
C ARG A 286 -20.94 24.12 12.26
N THR A 287 -19.84 24.87 12.24
CA THR A 287 -19.53 25.76 11.12
C THR A 287 -19.04 24.99 9.89
N LEU A 288 -18.81 23.68 10.01
CA LEU A 288 -18.31 22.79 8.96
C LEU A 288 -16.97 23.26 8.37
N TRP A 289 -16.17 23.95 9.20
CA TRP A 289 -14.89 24.49 8.77
C TRP A 289 -13.92 23.39 8.35
N ARG A 290 -13.97 22.20 8.98
CA ARG A 290 -13.15 21.04 8.60
C ARG A 290 -13.54 20.50 7.23
N ASP A 291 -14.82 20.37 6.94
CA ASP A 291 -15.33 19.94 5.64
C ASP A 291 -14.89 20.91 4.54
N ARG A 292 -14.96 22.21 4.80
CA ARG A 292 -14.50 23.23 3.84
C ARG A 292 -12.99 23.17 3.61
N VAL A 293 -12.21 22.93 4.67
CA VAL A 293 -10.76 22.70 4.54
C VAL A 293 -10.47 21.43 3.76
N ALA A 294 -11.16 20.33 4.04
CA ALA A 294 -11.03 19.06 3.34
C ALA A 294 -11.23 19.22 1.83
N VAL A 295 -12.28 19.95 1.43
CA VAL A 295 -12.55 20.26 0.02
C VAL A 295 -11.38 20.99 -0.63
N GLU A 296 -10.86 22.05 -0.01
CA GLU A 296 -9.75 22.82 -0.61
C GLU A 296 -8.43 22.02 -0.63
N CYS A 297 -8.15 21.21 0.40
CA CYS A 297 -7.01 20.29 0.39
C CYS A 297 -7.12 19.25 -0.74
N ASN A 298 -8.28 18.63 -0.90
CA ASN A 298 -8.53 17.67 -1.98
C ASN A 298 -8.41 18.31 -3.36
N ARG A 299 -8.90 19.55 -3.54
CA ARG A 299 -8.74 20.34 -4.77
C ARG A 299 -7.28 20.65 -5.07
N ALA A 300 -6.48 21.03 -4.07
CA ALA A 300 -5.03 21.22 -4.24
C ALA A 300 -4.35 19.93 -4.70
N VAL A 301 -4.68 18.80 -4.06
CA VAL A 301 -4.10 17.50 -4.39
C VAL A 301 -4.44 17.10 -5.83
N LEU A 302 -5.72 17.12 -6.22
CA LEU A 302 -6.15 16.78 -7.58
C LEU A 302 -5.45 17.67 -8.61
N HIS A 303 -5.53 18.99 -8.43
CA HIS A 303 -4.89 19.95 -9.33
C HIS A 303 -3.40 19.68 -9.50
N SER A 304 -2.69 19.43 -8.41
CA SER A 304 -1.24 19.24 -8.44
C SER A 304 -0.84 17.93 -9.12
N PHE A 305 -1.60 16.86 -8.90
CA PHE A 305 -1.37 15.58 -9.55
C PHE A 305 -1.69 15.65 -11.05
N ASP A 306 -2.77 16.33 -11.44
CA ASP A 306 -3.12 16.59 -12.83
C ASP A 306 -2.01 17.39 -13.54
N GLN A 307 -1.53 18.48 -12.92
CA GLN A 307 -0.41 19.28 -13.46
C GLN A 307 0.89 18.47 -13.57
N ALA A 308 1.12 17.52 -12.66
CA ALA A 308 2.28 16.65 -12.67
C ALA A 308 2.14 15.47 -13.65
N GLY A 309 0.97 15.30 -14.29
CA GLY A 309 0.67 14.18 -15.19
C GLY A 309 0.57 12.83 -14.48
N VAL A 310 0.25 12.81 -13.18
CA VAL A 310 0.20 11.59 -12.36
C VAL A 310 -1.25 11.19 -12.12
N THR A 311 -1.59 9.93 -12.40
CA THR A 311 -2.94 9.40 -12.15
C THR A 311 -3.32 9.47 -10.68
N ILE A 312 -4.50 10.03 -10.41
CA ILE A 312 -5.13 10.05 -9.10
C ILE A 312 -6.65 9.98 -9.27
N GLU A 313 -7.35 9.34 -8.34
CA GLU A 313 -8.81 9.25 -8.32
C GLU A 313 -9.42 10.31 -7.39
N HIS A 314 -10.64 10.74 -7.71
CA HIS A 314 -11.37 11.75 -6.93
C HIS A 314 -12.33 11.13 -5.90
N SER A 315 -12.73 9.86 -6.07
CA SER A 315 -13.66 9.17 -5.17
C SER A 315 -13.22 7.73 -4.90
N ALA A 316 -13.63 7.21 -3.74
CA ALA A 316 -13.51 5.80 -3.39
C ALA A 316 -14.51 4.91 -4.13
N ASP A 317 -15.53 5.49 -4.80
CA ASP A 317 -16.49 4.73 -5.60
C ASP A 317 -15.80 3.95 -6.72
N VAL A 318 -14.63 4.41 -7.17
CA VAL A 318 -13.80 3.68 -8.13
C VAL A 318 -13.33 2.33 -7.56
N TYR A 319 -13.37 2.11 -6.25
CA TYR A 319 -13.04 0.85 -5.57
C TYR A 319 -14.27 0.07 -5.09
N ALA A 320 -15.47 0.64 -5.18
CA ALA A 320 -16.68 -0.10 -4.85
C ALA A 320 -16.87 -1.23 -5.88
N PRO A 321 -17.34 -2.42 -5.48
CA PRO A 321 -17.78 -3.40 -6.45
C PRO A 321 -19.01 -2.83 -7.19
N ALA A 322 -19.09 -3.04 -8.50
CA ALA A 322 -20.29 -2.77 -9.29
C ALA A 322 -21.51 -3.31 -8.52
N THR A 323 -22.33 -2.43 -7.97
CA THR A 323 -23.65 -2.85 -7.52
C THR A 323 -24.43 -3.15 -8.79
N ASP A 324 -24.65 -4.44 -9.08
CA ASP A 324 -25.83 -4.84 -9.84
C ASP A 324 -27.02 -4.29 -9.05
N TYR A 325 -27.47 -3.08 -9.38
CA TYR A 325 -28.68 -2.51 -8.82
C TYR A 325 -29.86 -3.34 -9.34
N PRO A 326 -30.54 -4.16 -8.52
CA PRO A 326 -31.82 -4.69 -8.90
C PRO A 326 -32.84 -3.60 -8.56
N GLY A 327 -33.26 -2.85 -9.58
CA GLY A 327 -34.44 -2.00 -9.49
C GLY A 327 -34.22 -0.62 -8.87
N HIS A 328 -34.22 0.40 -9.74
CA HIS A 328 -34.90 1.64 -9.36
C HIS A 328 -36.39 1.31 -9.12
N PRO A 329 -37.00 1.72 -7.99
CA PRO A 329 -38.44 1.89 -7.98
C PRO A 329 -38.74 3.02 -8.97
N ALA A 330 -39.45 2.67 -10.04
CA ALA A 330 -40.06 3.64 -10.93
C ALA A 330 -41.02 4.51 -10.11
N PHE A 331 -40.64 5.75 -9.81
CA PHE A 331 -41.60 6.75 -9.36
C PHE A 331 -42.42 7.19 -10.57
N LEU A 332 -43.65 6.68 -10.64
CA LEU A 332 -44.72 7.22 -11.46
C LEU A 332 -45.00 8.67 -11.00
N ARG A 333 -44.90 9.62 -11.94
CA ARG A 333 -45.51 10.95 -11.76
C ARG A 333 -47.02 10.77 -11.84
N GLY A 334 -47.72 11.01 -10.74
CA GLY A 334 -49.16 11.24 -10.74
C GLY A 334 -49.48 12.62 -11.32
N HIS A 335 -50.59 12.68 -12.06
CA HIS A 335 -51.15 13.85 -12.73
C HIS A 335 -51.49 15.03 -11.81
#